data_AF-A0A1Y5DDQ3-F1
#
_entry.id   AF-A0A1Y5DDQ3-F1
#
_cell.length_a   1.000
_cell.length_b   1.000
_cell.length_c   1.000
_cell.angle_alpha   90.00
_cell.angle_beta   90.00
_cell.angle_gamma   90.00
#
_symmetry.space_group_name_H-M   'P 1'
#
loop_
_entity.id
_entity.type
_entity.pdbx_description
1 polymer ?
#
loop_
_entity_poly.entity_id
_entity_poly.type
_entity_poly.pdbx_seq_one_letter_code
_entity_poly.pdbx_strand_id
1 'polypeptide(L)'
;MNICKKDFRSAYLALLSVLFLSGCATYNQDINDGLELAHQGQWQEAEEVINDALDSSQNHLLRLLEAGALAQYQGDYERSNQLLEQAEKLSDTFLEESISSRSWSLLANPMQGDFQPSGFERVYINFFKSLNYLALSEQSTNRHQRQNLLDSALVEARRIDIKLNEIAAITPSYDDIDGDNQA
;
A
#
# COMPACT_ATOMS: atom_id res chain seq x y z
N MET A 1 55.96 2.05 2.85
CA MET A 1 54.97 1.70 3.89
C MET A 1 53.58 2.25 3.53
N ASN A 2 52.98 1.81 2.40
CA ASN A 2 51.64 2.26 1.96
C ASN A 2 50.78 1.14 1.35
N ILE A 3 51.31 -0.08 1.22
CA ILE A 3 50.62 -1.20 0.56
C ILE A 3 49.59 -1.82 1.52
N CYS A 4 49.91 -1.94 2.82
CA CYS A 4 49.05 -2.56 3.83
C CYS A 4 47.74 -1.81 4.16
N LYS A 5 47.63 -0.50 3.85
CA LYS A 5 46.39 0.28 4.08
C LYS A 5 45.36 0.13 2.96
N LYS A 6 45.79 -0.29 1.76
CA LYS A 6 44.93 -0.36 0.57
C LYS A 6 44.08 -1.64 0.57
N ASP A 7 44.65 -2.74 1.05
CA ASP A 7 43.97 -4.04 1.19
C ASP A 7 42.95 -4.03 2.35
N PHE A 8 43.25 -3.31 3.44
CA PHE A 8 42.32 -3.14 4.57
C PHE A 8 41.11 -2.25 4.22
N ARG A 9 41.32 -1.19 3.40
CA ARG A 9 40.22 -0.31 2.95
C ARG A 9 39.31 -0.99 1.93
N SER A 10 39.85 -1.84 1.05
CA SER A 10 39.06 -2.61 0.09
C SER A 10 38.29 -3.75 0.76
N ALA A 11 38.89 -4.45 1.72
CA ALA A 11 38.17 -5.41 2.56
C ALA A 11 37.07 -4.76 3.41
N TYR A 12 37.31 -3.57 3.97
CA TYR A 12 36.29 -2.81 4.71
C TYR A 12 35.14 -2.35 3.82
N LEU A 13 35.42 -1.86 2.60
CA LEU A 13 34.39 -1.50 1.62
C LEU A 13 33.56 -2.70 1.16
N ALA A 14 34.21 -3.87 0.99
CA ALA A 14 33.52 -5.11 0.66
C ALA A 14 32.64 -5.62 1.82
N LEU A 15 33.13 -5.55 3.06
CA LEU A 15 32.35 -5.91 4.26
C LEU A 15 31.15 -4.97 4.46
N LEU A 16 31.37 -3.66 4.27
CA LEU A 16 30.32 -2.64 4.35
C LEU A 16 29.25 -2.87 3.27
N SER A 17 29.67 -3.22 2.05
CA SER A 17 28.77 -3.61 0.96
C SER A 17 27.90 -4.81 1.34
N VAL A 18 28.48 -5.88 1.89
CA VAL A 18 27.73 -7.08 2.31
C VAL A 18 26.71 -6.77 3.42
N LEU A 19 27.05 -5.88 4.36
CA LEU A 19 26.13 -5.43 5.42
C LEU A 19 24.90 -4.67 4.89
N PHE A 20 25.04 -3.89 3.81
CA PHE A 20 23.90 -3.23 3.19
C PHE A 20 23.02 -4.18 2.37
N LEU A 21 23.61 -5.23 1.77
CA LEU A 21 22.88 -6.26 1.02
C LEU A 21 22.02 -7.17 1.92
N SER A 22 22.40 -7.39 3.18
CA SER A 22 21.59 -8.18 4.12
C SER A 22 20.26 -7.55 4.49
N GLY A 23 20.13 -6.21 4.48
CA GLY A 23 18.88 -5.54 4.85
C GLY A 23 17.73 -5.81 3.86
N CYS A 24 18.03 -5.85 2.56
CA CYS A 24 17.03 -6.13 1.52
C CYS A 24 16.57 -7.59 1.51
N ALA A 25 17.45 -8.53 1.87
CA ALA A 25 17.10 -9.95 1.95
C ALA A 25 16.14 -10.20 3.12
N THR A 26 16.39 -9.58 4.28
CA THR A 26 15.53 -9.72 5.47
C THR A 26 14.15 -9.11 5.26
N TYR A 27 14.05 -7.88 4.73
CA TYR A 27 12.75 -7.26 4.43
C TYR A 27 11.83 -8.14 3.57
N ASN A 28 12.36 -8.69 2.47
CA ASN A 28 11.57 -9.55 1.58
C ASN A 28 11.21 -10.89 2.24
N GLN A 29 12.09 -11.42 3.09
CA GLN A 29 11.81 -12.64 3.82
C GLN A 29 10.68 -12.43 4.82
N ASP A 30 10.73 -11.36 5.62
CA ASP A 30 9.71 -11.07 6.63
C ASP A 30 8.33 -10.84 5.98
N ILE A 31 8.26 -10.14 4.85
CA ILE A 31 7.01 -9.99 4.09
C ILE A 31 6.49 -11.36 3.60
N ASN A 32 7.35 -12.22 3.05
CA ASN A 32 6.92 -13.54 2.58
C ASN A 32 6.43 -14.44 3.72
N ASP A 33 7.10 -14.39 4.87
CA ASP A 33 6.71 -15.15 6.06
C ASP A 33 5.32 -14.67 6.54
N GLY A 34 5.09 -13.36 6.57
CA GLY A 34 3.78 -12.77 6.86
C GLY A 34 2.67 -13.20 5.87
N LEU A 35 2.97 -13.22 4.57
CA LEU A 35 2.04 -13.68 3.54
C LEU A 35 1.73 -15.18 3.68
N GLU A 36 2.72 -16.00 4.03
CA GLU A 36 2.51 -17.43 4.28
C GLU A 36 1.57 -17.65 5.47
N LEU A 37 1.77 -16.93 6.57
CA LEU A 37 0.86 -16.94 7.72
C LEU A 37 -0.56 -16.54 7.31
N ALA A 38 -0.71 -15.49 6.51
CA ALA A 38 -2.00 -15.06 5.98
C ALA A 38 -2.64 -16.16 5.12
N HIS A 39 -1.90 -16.83 4.25
CA HIS A 39 -2.40 -17.96 3.46
C HIS A 39 -2.88 -19.13 4.33
N GLN A 40 -2.30 -19.32 5.51
CA GLN A 40 -2.71 -20.33 6.48
C GLN A 40 -3.90 -19.89 7.35
N GLY A 41 -4.38 -18.66 7.20
CA GLY A 41 -5.46 -18.08 8.00
C GLY A 41 -5.02 -17.58 9.38
N GLN A 42 -3.70 -17.46 9.60
CA GLN A 42 -3.09 -16.95 10.84
C GLN A 42 -2.99 -15.42 10.78
N TRP A 43 -4.15 -14.75 10.76
CA TRP A 43 -4.24 -13.32 10.43
C TRP A 43 -3.58 -12.40 11.45
N GLN A 44 -3.65 -12.77 12.74
CA GLN A 44 -3.06 -11.98 13.82
C GLN A 44 -1.54 -12.04 13.74
N GLU A 45 -0.98 -13.26 13.60
CA GLU A 45 0.46 -13.45 13.45
C GLU A 45 0.98 -12.83 12.15
N ALA A 46 0.23 -12.96 11.05
CA ALA A 46 0.56 -12.30 9.79
C ALA A 46 0.63 -10.77 9.94
N GLU A 47 -0.33 -10.18 10.67
CA GLU A 47 -0.35 -8.74 10.92
C GLU A 47 0.87 -8.28 11.74
N GLU A 48 1.26 -9.03 12.77
CA GLU A 48 2.44 -8.71 13.57
C GLU A 48 3.72 -8.72 12.71
N VAL A 49 3.93 -9.79 11.93
CA VAL A 49 5.11 -9.93 11.07
C VAL A 49 5.16 -8.86 9.98
N ILE A 50 4.03 -8.59 9.30
CA ILE A 50 3.97 -7.59 8.24
C ILE A 50 4.17 -6.18 8.79
N ASN A 51 3.61 -5.86 9.96
CA ASN A 51 3.77 -4.54 10.56
C ASN A 51 5.23 -4.27 10.96
N ASP A 52 5.93 -5.26 11.51
CA ASP A 52 7.36 -5.17 11.83
C ASP A 52 8.22 -5.01 10.58
N ALA A 53 7.94 -5.80 9.53
CA ALA A 53 8.64 -5.70 8.25
C ALA A 53 8.45 -4.31 7.59
N LEU A 54 7.28 -3.70 7.80
CA LEU A 54 6.93 -2.38 7.29
C LEU A 54 7.27 -1.26 8.27
N ASP A 55 8.09 -1.47 9.30
CA ASP A 55 8.39 -0.47 10.34
C ASP A 55 9.31 0.70 9.90
N SER A 56 8.97 1.32 8.78
CA SER A 56 9.58 2.56 8.30
C SER A 56 8.51 3.61 8.00
N SER A 57 8.87 4.90 8.10
CA SER A 57 7.96 6.00 7.74
C SER A 57 7.55 5.97 6.27
N GLN A 58 8.47 5.53 5.40
CA GLN A 58 8.25 5.39 3.96
C GLN A 58 7.15 4.38 3.64
N ASN A 59 7.02 3.34 4.47
CA ASN A 59 6.03 2.28 4.30
C ASN A 59 4.72 2.55 5.07
N HIS A 60 4.53 3.75 5.64
CA HIS A 60 3.39 4.01 6.51
C HIS A 60 2.03 3.76 5.84
N LEU A 61 1.87 4.23 4.60
CA LEU A 61 0.65 3.99 3.82
C LEU A 61 0.44 2.49 3.55
N LEU A 62 1.47 1.78 3.10
CA LEU A 62 1.39 0.35 2.85
C LEU A 62 1.02 -0.42 4.13
N ARG A 63 1.61 -0.05 5.26
CA ARG A 63 1.30 -0.64 6.57
C ARG A 63 -0.18 -0.47 6.94
N LEU A 64 -0.76 0.71 6.69
CA LEU A 64 -2.19 0.95 6.94
C LEU A 64 -3.08 0.11 6.02
N LEU A 65 -2.70 -0.07 4.75
CA LEU A 65 -3.43 -0.89 3.79
C LEU A 65 -3.43 -2.37 4.21
N GLU A 66 -2.25 -2.92 4.52
CA GLU A 66 -2.09 -4.31 4.94
C GLU A 66 -2.80 -4.59 6.26
N ALA A 67 -2.59 -3.74 7.28
CA ALA A 67 -3.27 -3.87 8.57
C ALA A 67 -4.80 -3.73 8.41
N GLY A 68 -5.27 -2.84 7.53
CA GLY A 68 -6.68 -2.68 7.22
C GLY A 68 -7.29 -3.95 6.59
N ALA A 69 -6.59 -4.55 5.62
CA ALA A 69 -7.03 -5.79 4.99
C ALA A 69 -7.03 -6.98 5.98
N LEU A 70 -5.96 -7.13 6.77
CA LEU A 70 -5.84 -8.18 7.78
C LEU A 70 -6.89 -8.04 8.88
N ALA A 71 -7.20 -6.82 9.34
CA ALA A 71 -8.29 -6.58 10.27
C ALA A 71 -9.65 -7.04 9.70
N GLN A 72 -9.92 -6.85 8.39
CA GLN A 72 -11.13 -7.41 7.76
C GLN A 72 -11.10 -8.95 7.82
N TYR A 73 -9.98 -9.59 7.50
CA TYR A 73 -9.87 -11.06 7.54
C TYR A 73 -10.04 -11.63 8.96
N GLN A 74 -9.68 -10.87 9.98
CA GLN A 74 -9.95 -11.18 11.39
C GLN A 74 -11.42 -10.96 11.79
N GLY A 75 -12.24 -10.34 10.94
CA GLY A 75 -13.63 -9.97 11.22
C GLY A 75 -13.78 -8.67 12.01
N ASP A 76 -12.69 -7.93 12.25
CA ASP A 76 -12.70 -6.63 12.91
C ASP A 76 -12.93 -5.51 11.87
N TYR A 77 -14.17 -5.46 11.39
CA TYR A 77 -14.60 -4.55 10.33
C TYR A 77 -14.55 -3.07 10.75
N GLU A 78 -14.74 -2.77 12.03
CA GLU A 78 -14.65 -1.40 12.55
C GLU A 78 -13.21 -0.91 12.54
N ARG A 79 -12.26 -1.72 13.03
CA ARG A 79 -10.83 -1.40 12.97
C ARG A 79 -10.33 -1.31 11.54
N SER A 80 -10.75 -2.26 10.69
CA SER A 80 -10.43 -2.23 9.26
C SER A 80 -10.86 -0.90 8.62
N ASN A 81 -12.10 -0.45 8.85
CA ASN A 81 -12.58 0.83 8.35
C ASN A 81 -11.76 2.03 8.87
N GLN A 82 -11.32 2.03 10.13
CA GLN A 82 -10.51 3.11 10.69
C GLN A 82 -9.11 3.18 10.07
N LEU A 83 -8.48 2.03 9.82
CA LEU A 83 -7.16 1.95 9.17
C LEU A 83 -7.26 2.36 7.71
N LEU A 84 -8.27 1.88 7.00
CA LEU A 84 -8.51 2.19 5.59
C LEU A 84 -8.89 3.65 5.36
N GLU A 85 -9.60 4.29 6.29
CA GLU A 85 -9.89 5.74 6.23
C GLU A 85 -8.61 6.58 6.41
N GLN A 86 -7.65 6.13 7.24
CA GLN A 86 -6.35 6.79 7.35
C GLN A 86 -5.53 6.59 6.06
N ALA A 87 -5.54 5.37 5.51
CA ALA A 87 -4.90 5.07 4.23
C ALA A 87 -5.49 5.92 3.09
N GLU A 88 -6.82 6.11 3.05
CA GLU A 88 -7.49 6.92 2.02
C GLU A 88 -6.94 8.35 2.00
N LYS A 89 -6.89 9.01 3.17
CA LYS A 89 -6.42 10.40 3.31
C LYS A 89 -4.96 10.58 2.85
N LEU A 90 -4.09 9.64 3.19
CA LEU A 90 -2.70 9.65 2.72
C LEU A 90 -2.65 9.42 1.21
N SER A 91 -3.42 8.46 0.70
CA SER A 91 -3.42 8.09 -0.72
C SER A 91 -3.88 9.22 -1.64
N ASP A 92 -4.85 10.03 -1.21
CA ASP A 92 -5.35 11.16 -2.00
C ASP A 92 -4.36 12.34 -1.98
N THR A 93 -3.63 12.54 -0.87
CA THR A 93 -2.54 13.54 -0.78
C THR A 93 -1.43 13.23 -1.79
N PHE A 94 -1.01 11.96 -1.85
CA PHE A 94 0.03 11.52 -2.78
C PHE A 94 -0.38 11.64 -4.25
N LEU A 95 -1.67 11.46 -4.56
CA LEU A 95 -2.15 11.69 -5.92
C LEU A 95 -1.93 13.15 -6.35
N GLU A 96 -2.32 14.11 -5.52
CA GLU A 96 -2.13 15.54 -5.79
C GLU A 96 -0.66 15.87 -6.03
N GLU A 97 0.23 15.33 -5.20
CA GLU A 97 1.68 15.49 -5.35
C GLU A 97 2.21 14.85 -6.65
N SER A 98 1.76 13.63 -6.99
CA SER A 98 2.22 12.90 -8.19
C SER A 98 1.84 13.61 -9.49
N ILE A 99 0.67 14.27 -9.53
CA ILE A 99 0.24 15.10 -10.67
C ILE A 99 1.19 16.29 -10.83
N SER A 100 1.67 16.86 -9.73
CA SER A 100 2.60 18.01 -9.74
C SER A 100 4.07 17.63 -9.97
N SER A 101 4.49 16.41 -9.62
CA SER A 101 5.91 16.00 -9.47
C SER A 101 6.38 14.89 -10.43
N ARG A 102 5.57 14.56 -11.46
CA ARG A 102 5.74 13.46 -12.43
C ARG A 102 7.11 13.34 -13.13
N SER A 103 8.01 14.32 -12.96
CA SER A 103 9.36 14.35 -13.55
C SER A 103 10.48 13.76 -12.69
N TRP A 104 10.33 13.63 -11.37
CA TRP A 104 11.42 13.19 -10.48
C TRP A 104 11.48 11.68 -10.22
N SER A 105 10.34 10.99 -10.22
CA SER A 105 10.23 9.55 -9.90
C SER A 105 10.86 8.64 -10.95
N LEU A 106 11.02 9.11 -12.20
CA LEU A 106 11.71 8.37 -13.26
C LEU A 106 13.23 8.34 -13.09
N LEU A 107 13.80 9.25 -12.29
CA LEU A 107 15.24 9.40 -12.08
C LEU A 107 15.71 8.84 -10.73
N ALA A 108 14.79 8.68 -9.76
CA ALA A 108 15.09 8.18 -8.43
C ALA A 108 14.79 6.68 -8.30
N ASN A 109 15.55 5.97 -7.46
CA ASN A 109 15.27 4.57 -7.13
C ASN A 109 13.88 4.48 -6.47
N PRO A 110 12.93 3.68 -7.01
CA PRO A 110 11.57 3.57 -6.46
C PRO A 110 11.51 3.09 -5.01
N MET A 111 12.58 2.46 -4.50
CA MET A 111 12.68 2.03 -3.09
C MET A 111 13.21 3.12 -2.12
N GLN A 112 13.62 4.29 -2.62
CA GLN A 112 14.12 5.39 -1.77
C GLN A 112 13.05 6.45 -1.44
N GLY A 113 11.88 6.37 -2.07
CA GLY A 113 10.76 7.28 -1.82
C GLY A 113 9.70 6.64 -0.93
N ASP A 114 8.79 7.47 -0.41
CA ASP A 114 7.59 7.00 0.28
C ASP A 114 6.76 6.10 -0.65
N PHE A 115 6.19 5.04 -0.10
CA PHE A 115 5.31 4.13 -0.83
C PHE A 115 4.16 4.91 -1.49
N GLN A 116 4.09 4.83 -2.82
CA GLN A 116 3.05 5.46 -3.62
C GLN A 116 2.00 4.42 -3.99
N PRO A 117 0.72 4.62 -3.62
CA PRO A 117 -0.30 3.66 -3.94
C PRO A 117 -0.55 3.69 -5.45
N SER A 118 -0.66 2.51 -6.05
CA SER A 118 -1.19 2.38 -7.40
C SER A 118 -2.65 2.87 -7.45
N GLY A 119 -3.13 3.20 -8.64
CA GLY A 119 -4.56 3.51 -8.84
C GLY A 119 -5.47 2.39 -8.32
N PHE A 120 -5.05 1.14 -8.48
CA PHE A 120 -5.81 -0.02 -7.99
C PHE A 120 -5.85 -0.12 -6.47
N GLU A 121 -4.76 0.17 -5.76
CA GLU A 121 -4.77 0.18 -4.28
C GLU A 121 -5.69 1.27 -3.73
N ARG A 122 -5.75 2.43 -4.38
CA ARG A 122 -6.71 3.50 -4.03
C ARG A 122 -8.16 3.04 -4.16
N VAL A 123 -8.45 2.23 -5.18
CA VAL A 123 -9.77 1.61 -5.40
C VAL A 123 -10.03 0.53 -4.33
N TYR A 124 -9.03 -0.29 -4.02
CA TYR A 124 -9.17 -1.37 -3.04
C TYR A 124 -9.57 -0.85 -1.65
N ILE A 125 -9.10 0.32 -1.23
CA ILE A 125 -9.50 0.94 0.04
C ILE A 125 -11.04 0.98 0.18
N ASN A 126 -11.73 1.53 -0.82
CA ASN A 126 -13.18 1.69 -0.78
C ASN A 126 -13.91 0.37 -1.05
N PHE A 127 -13.29 -0.54 -1.80
CA PHE A 127 -13.78 -1.90 -1.94
C PHE A 127 -13.86 -2.61 -0.59
N PHE A 128 -12.75 -2.66 0.17
CA PHE A 128 -12.73 -3.26 1.51
C PHE A 128 -13.71 -2.55 2.47
N LYS A 129 -13.72 -1.21 2.50
CA LYS A 129 -14.69 -0.47 3.34
C LYS A 129 -16.14 -0.81 3.00
N SER A 130 -16.48 -0.98 1.72
CA SER A 130 -17.83 -1.38 1.30
C SER A 130 -18.21 -2.77 1.83
N LEU A 131 -17.30 -3.74 1.76
CA LEU A 131 -17.50 -5.09 2.28
C LEU A 131 -17.62 -5.11 3.81
N ASN A 132 -16.78 -4.34 4.50
CA ASN A 132 -16.86 -4.15 5.94
C ASN A 132 -18.23 -3.62 6.37
N TYR A 133 -18.74 -2.58 5.70
CA TYR A 133 -20.06 -2.03 6.00
C TYR A 133 -21.20 -3.04 5.73
N LEU A 134 -21.10 -3.83 4.67
CA LEU A 134 -22.05 -4.91 4.43
C LEU A 134 -22.02 -5.95 5.56
N ALA A 135 -20.84 -6.40 5.97
CA ALA A 135 -20.68 -7.38 7.04
C ALA A 135 -21.19 -6.84 8.39
N LEU A 136 -20.91 -5.58 8.73
CA LEU A 136 -21.47 -4.91 9.91
C LEU A 136 -23.00 -4.82 9.84
N SER A 137 -23.57 -4.60 8.65
CA SER A 137 -25.03 -4.53 8.46
C SER A 137 -25.70 -5.88 8.73
N GLU A 138 -25.04 -6.99 8.39
CA GLU A 138 -25.50 -8.34 8.68
C GLU A 138 -25.49 -8.63 10.19
N GLN A 139 -24.48 -8.13 10.90
CA GLN A 139 -24.34 -8.26 12.35
C GLN A 139 -25.31 -7.38 13.16
N SER A 140 -25.80 -6.28 12.58
CA SER A 140 -26.64 -5.32 13.30
C SER A 140 -28.03 -5.87 13.62
N THR A 141 -28.47 -5.80 14.88
CA THR A 141 -29.85 -6.16 15.27
C THR A 141 -30.86 -5.02 15.08
N ASN A 142 -30.38 -3.78 14.96
CA ASN A 142 -31.21 -2.58 14.84
C ASN A 142 -31.48 -2.26 13.36
N ARG A 143 -32.76 -2.15 12.97
CA ARG A 143 -33.15 -1.84 11.59
C ARG A 143 -32.58 -0.51 11.07
N HIS A 144 -32.60 0.54 11.89
CA HIS A 144 -32.08 1.85 11.49
C HIS A 144 -30.56 1.81 11.32
N GLN A 145 -29.84 1.17 12.24
CA GLN A 145 -28.40 1.01 12.12
C GLN A 145 -28.02 0.18 10.90
N ARG A 146 -28.71 -0.95 10.65
CA ARG A 146 -28.53 -1.74 9.43
C ARG A 146 -28.71 -0.88 8.18
N GLN A 147 -29.77 -0.08 8.11
CA GLN A 147 -30.00 0.79 6.95
C GLN A 147 -28.85 1.79 6.76
N ASN A 148 -28.40 2.43 7.85
CA ASN A 148 -27.27 3.36 7.78
C ASN A 148 -25.99 2.68 7.29
N LEU A 149 -25.72 1.45 7.73
CA LEU A 149 -24.55 0.67 7.29
C LEU A 149 -24.65 0.28 5.81
N LEU A 150 -25.84 -0.09 5.33
CA LEU A 150 -26.08 -0.34 3.90
C LEU A 150 -25.87 0.93 3.07
N ASP A 151 -26.34 2.08 3.56
CA ASP A 151 -26.12 3.37 2.91
C ASP A 151 -24.63 3.73 2.88
N SER A 152 -23.88 3.46 3.96
CA SER A 152 -22.41 3.60 3.99
C SER A 152 -21.73 2.72 2.96
N ALA A 153 -22.12 1.44 2.83
CA ALA A 153 -21.58 0.55 1.82
C ALA A 153 -21.80 1.09 0.39
N LEU A 154 -22.99 1.66 0.11
CA LEU A 154 -23.30 2.29 -1.17
C LEU A 154 -22.45 3.54 -1.44
N VAL A 155 -22.16 4.34 -0.41
CA VAL A 155 -21.27 5.49 -0.54
C VAL A 155 -19.88 5.04 -0.97
N GLU A 156 -19.32 4.03 -0.31
CA GLU A 156 -18.00 3.51 -0.65
C GLU A 156 -17.98 2.89 -2.06
N ALA A 157 -19.03 2.16 -2.46
CA ALA A 157 -19.18 1.66 -3.82
C ALA A 157 -19.18 2.79 -4.87
N ARG A 158 -19.83 3.93 -4.61
CA ARG A 158 -19.76 5.08 -5.51
C ARG A 158 -18.38 5.72 -5.55
N ARG A 159 -17.64 5.71 -4.43
CA ARG A 159 -16.25 6.21 -4.42
C ARG A 159 -15.34 5.36 -5.29
N ILE A 160 -15.60 4.06 -5.42
CA ILE A 160 -14.89 3.19 -6.37
C ILE A 160 -15.08 3.71 -7.81
N ASP A 161 -16.32 3.97 -8.21
CA ASP A 161 -16.61 4.51 -9.56
C ASP A 161 -15.90 5.84 -9.82
N ILE A 162 -15.88 6.74 -8.83
CA ILE A 162 -15.17 8.03 -8.93
C ILE A 162 -13.67 7.80 -9.15
N LYS A 163 -13.04 6.93 -8.35
CA LYS A 163 -11.60 6.63 -8.45
C LYS A 163 -11.26 5.93 -9.77
N LEU A 164 -12.11 5.02 -10.26
CA LEU A 164 -11.90 4.38 -11.56
C LEU A 164 -11.99 5.39 -12.72
N ASN A 165 -12.94 6.31 -12.68
CA ASN A 165 -13.04 7.39 -13.67
C ASN A 165 -11.83 8.34 -13.62
N GLU A 166 -11.33 8.64 -12.43
CA GLU A 166 -10.11 9.43 -12.25
C GLU A 166 -8.89 8.72 -12.86
N ILE A 167 -8.71 7.43 -12.59
CA ILE A 167 -7.64 6.61 -13.16
C ILE A 167 -7.71 6.58 -14.69
N ALA A 168 -8.92 6.41 -15.24
CA ALA A 168 -9.14 6.42 -16.69
C ALA A 168 -8.79 7.79 -17.31
N ALA A 169 -9.06 8.90 -16.60
CA ALA A 169 -8.75 10.24 -17.08
C ALA A 169 -7.25 10.57 -17.08
N ILE A 170 -6.45 9.97 -16.18
CA ILE A 170 -5.01 10.24 -16.05
C ILE A 170 -4.11 9.22 -16.75
N THR A 171 -4.70 8.12 -17.24
CA THR A 171 -4.00 7.04 -17.96
C THR A 171 -4.23 7.24 -19.47
N PRO A 172 -3.20 7.61 -20.26
CA PRO A 172 -3.37 7.76 -21.70
C PRO A 172 -3.72 6.42 -22.36
N SER A 173 -4.70 6.43 -23.27
CA SER A 173 -5.02 5.29 -24.12
C SER A 173 -3.95 5.12 -25.21
N TYR A 174 -3.79 3.91 -25.74
CA TYR A 174 -2.94 3.69 -26.93
C TYR A 174 -3.38 4.58 -28.10
N ASP A 175 -4.68 4.87 -28.22
CA ASP A 175 -5.23 5.75 -29.25
C ASP A 175 -4.77 7.22 -29.09
N ASP A 176 -4.39 7.64 -27.88
CA ASP A 176 -3.90 8.99 -27.58
C ASP A 176 -2.40 9.16 -27.93
N ILE A 177 -1.65 8.05 -28.07
CA ILE A 177 -0.20 8.04 -28.32
C ILE A 177 0.12 8.10 -29.82
N ASP A 178 -0.78 7.63 -30.70
CA ASP A 178 -0.58 7.61 -32.15
C ASP A 178 -0.77 8.99 -32.83
N GLY A 179 -1.17 10.02 -32.07
CA GLY A 179 -1.41 11.38 -32.57
C GLY A 179 -0.19 12.30 -32.66
N ASP A 180 0.94 11.98 -32.00
CA ASP A 180 2.10 12.88 -31.87
C ASP A 180 3.34 12.45 -32.71
N ASN A 181 3.17 11.53 -33.65
CA ASN A 181 4.21 11.15 -34.62
C ASN A 181 3.84 11.51 -36.06
N GLN A 182 3.02 12.55 -36.27
CA GLN A 182 2.81 13.16 -37.58
C GLN A 182 3.25 14.64 -37.56
N ALA A 183 4.45 14.85 -38.11
CA ALA A 183 5.14 16.10 -38.48
C ALA A 183 6.16 16.68 -37.49
#